data_AF-A0A821D0A3-F1
#
_entry.id   AF-A0A821D0A3-F1
#
_cell.length_a   1.000
_cell.length_b   1.000
_cell.length_c   1.000
_cell.angle_alpha   90.00
_cell.angle_beta   90.00
_cell.angle_gamma   90.00
#
_symmetry.space_group_name_H-M   'P 1'
#
loop_
_entity.id
_entity.type
_entity.pdbx_description
1 polymer ?
#
loop_
_entity_poly.entity_id
_entity_poly.type
_entity_poly.pdbx_seq_one_letter_code
_entity_poly.pdbx_strand_id
1 'polypeptide(L)'
;MALALVPEEFVPLLFSNLAQELDDSERDELSAIFKYFADYWMCPMPMWNVYKISDRTNNFCEGYNNRFTTRLNKKHPNIWIFINAIQKEIQTVHHLIFQINCGMKPRTKRPKSKIADQRMKELYERFDKKQIDPQELLKELSFFVASGK
;
A
#
# COMPACT_ATOMS: atom_id res chain seq x y z
N MET A 1 1.52 -2.28 8.11
CA MET A 1 2.63 -1.68 8.89
C MET A 1 2.49 -0.16 8.80
N ALA A 2 2.30 0.55 9.91
CA ALA A 2 2.04 1.99 9.89
C ALA A 2 3.32 2.83 9.64
N LEU A 3 4.52 2.26 9.87
CA LEU A 3 5.81 2.90 9.59
C LEU A 3 6.00 3.30 8.13
N ALA A 4 5.35 2.63 7.18
CA ALA A 4 5.40 3.02 5.77
C ALA A 4 4.63 4.32 5.47
N LEU A 5 3.85 4.81 6.43
CA LEU A 5 2.93 5.94 6.27
C LEU A 5 3.37 7.19 7.03
N VAL A 6 4.53 7.16 7.68
CA VAL A 6 5.13 8.30 8.37
C VAL A 6 6.30 8.86 7.55
N PRO A 7 6.67 10.13 7.74
CA PRO A 7 7.84 10.69 7.06
C PRO A 7 9.11 9.88 7.37
N GLU A 8 9.97 9.70 6.36
CA GLU A 8 11.17 8.87 6.43
C GLU A 8 12.11 9.29 7.56
N GLU A 9 12.21 10.60 7.83
CA GLU A 9 13.05 11.15 8.88
C GLU A 9 12.68 10.69 10.30
N PHE A 10 11.43 10.29 10.53
CA PHE A 10 10.95 9.83 11.84
C PHE A 10 10.94 8.30 11.95
N VAL A 11 11.14 7.56 10.87
CA VAL A 11 11.12 6.08 10.87
C VAL A 11 12.12 5.49 11.87
N PRO A 12 13.40 5.90 11.92
CA PRO A 12 14.36 5.32 12.87
C PRO A 12 13.94 5.54 14.32
N LEU A 13 13.53 6.77 14.66
CA LEU A 13 13.08 7.15 16.00
C LEU A 13 11.87 6.33 16.43
N LEU A 14 10.85 6.26 15.56
CA LEU A 14 9.60 5.56 15.85
C LEU A 14 9.81 4.05 15.95
N PHE A 15 10.69 3.47 15.12
CA PHE A 15 11.03 2.05 15.21
C PHE A 15 11.75 1.71 16.52
N SER A 16 12.68 2.56 16.97
CA SER A 16 13.34 2.38 18.26
C SER A 16 12.37 2.48 19.43
N ASN A 17 11.41 3.42 19.38
CA ASN A 17 10.39 3.55 20.41
C ASN A 17 9.50 2.30 20.49
N LEU A 18 9.09 1.74 19.34
CA LEU A 18 8.33 0.49 19.30
C LEU A 18 9.08 -0.66 19.98
N ALA A 19 10.39 -0.77 19.79
CA ALA A 19 11.19 -1.80 20.45
C ALA A 19 11.25 -1.60 21.98
N GLN A 20 11.18 -0.35 22.46
CA GLN A 20 11.24 -0.02 23.88
C GLN A 20 9.91 -0.22 24.60
N GLU A 21 8.78 -0.08 23.89
CA GLU A 21 7.43 -0.27 24.45
C GLU A 21 7.09 -1.75 24.72
N LEU A 22 7.81 -2.68 24.09
CA LEU A 22 7.64 -4.13 24.30
C LEU A 22 8.22 -4.57 25.65
N ASP A 23 7.53 -5.50 26.31
CA ASP A 23 8.07 -6.18 27.48
C ASP A 23 9.23 -7.13 27.12
N ASP A 24 9.95 -7.62 28.14
CA ASP A 24 11.15 -8.44 27.91
C ASP A 24 10.85 -9.74 27.16
N SER A 25 9.66 -10.34 27.38
CA SER A 25 9.25 -11.58 26.73
C SER A 25 8.93 -11.36 25.25
N GLU A 26 8.16 -10.31 24.95
CA GLU A 26 7.80 -9.92 23.58
C GLU A 26 9.03 -9.50 22.78
N ARG A 27 9.96 -8.80 23.44
CA ARG A 27 11.22 -8.37 22.82
C ARG A 27 12.08 -9.56 22.42
N ASP A 28 12.18 -10.58 23.26
CA ASP A 28 12.93 -11.79 22.93
C ASP A 28 12.28 -12.54 21.76
N GLU A 29 10.95 -12.70 21.77
CA GLU A 29 10.20 -13.37 20.70
C GLU A 29 10.33 -12.64 19.35
N LEU A 30 10.24 -11.30 19.37
CA LEU A 30 10.29 -10.47 18.17
C LEU A 30 11.71 -10.04 17.77
N SER A 31 12.73 -10.33 18.56
CA SER A 31 14.12 -9.90 18.36
C SER A 31 14.63 -10.19 16.95
N ALA A 32 14.34 -11.39 16.42
CA ALA A 32 14.73 -11.80 15.08
C ALA A 32 14.07 -10.94 13.98
N ILE A 33 12.80 -10.58 14.16
CA ILE A 33 12.05 -9.74 13.21
C ILE A 33 12.57 -8.30 13.26
N PHE A 34 12.78 -7.74 14.45
CA PHE A 34 13.33 -6.40 14.61
C PHE A 34 14.73 -6.30 13.99
N LYS A 35 15.58 -7.30 14.24
CA LYS A 35 16.91 -7.39 13.63
C LYS A 35 16.83 -7.47 12.11
N TYR A 36 16.00 -8.37 11.57
CA TYR A 36 15.82 -8.50 10.12
C TYR A 36 15.32 -7.18 9.49
N PHE A 37 14.33 -6.53 10.12
CA PHE A 37 13.83 -5.26 9.61
C PHE A 37 14.91 -4.17 9.64
N ALA A 38 15.68 -4.09 10.73
CA ALA A 38 16.80 -3.16 10.84
C ALA A 38 17.88 -3.42 9.78
N ASP A 39 18.26 -4.68 9.56
CA ASP A 39 19.36 -5.05 8.67
C ASP A 39 19.02 -4.86 7.18
N TYR A 40 17.76 -5.06 6.78
CA TYR A 40 17.36 -5.11 5.36
C TYR A 40 16.40 -4.00 4.91
N TRP A 41 15.61 -3.45 5.83
CA TRP A 41 14.52 -2.54 5.47
C TRP A 41 14.78 -1.10 5.93
N MET A 42 15.67 -0.86 6.90
CA MET A 42 16.09 0.53 7.21
C MET A 42 16.88 1.18 6.08
N CYS A 43 17.44 0.39 5.17
CA CYS A 43 18.03 0.89 3.93
C CYS A 43 17.79 -0.15 2.84
N PRO A 44 16.96 0.13 1.80
CA PRO A 44 16.48 1.46 1.38
C PRO A 44 15.04 1.81 1.84
N MET A 45 14.87 2.88 2.65
CA MET A 45 13.55 3.42 3.05
C MET A 45 12.65 3.87 1.87
N PRO A 46 13.17 4.59 0.85
CA PRO A 46 12.33 5.07 -0.25
C PRO A 46 11.67 3.97 -1.09
N MET A 47 12.14 2.72 -0.97
CA MET A 47 11.57 1.58 -1.70
C MET A 47 10.20 1.17 -1.16
N TRP A 48 9.95 1.34 0.14
CA TRP A 48 8.75 0.84 0.81
C TRP A 48 7.98 1.93 1.57
N ASN A 49 8.61 3.08 1.84
CA ASN A 49 7.90 4.21 2.40
C ASN A 49 6.94 4.80 1.35
N VAL A 50 5.68 4.96 1.74
CA VAL A 50 4.59 5.45 0.90
C VAL A 50 3.90 6.67 1.54
N TYR A 51 4.65 7.44 2.35
CA TYR A 51 4.19 8.68 2.95
C TYR A 51 3.70 9.65 1.88
N LYS A 52 2.47 10.16 2.05
CA LYS A 52 1.78 11.06 1.09
C LYS A 52 1.64 10.52 -0.34
N ILE A 53 1.86 9.22 -0.58
CA ILE A 53 1.58 8.57 -1.87
C ILE A 53 0.09 8.19 -1.93
N SER A 54 -0.53 8.38 -3.10
CA SER A 54 -1.94 8.08 -3.35
C SER A 54 -2.22 6.58 -3.46
N ASP A 55 -1.32 5.84 -4.10
CA ASP A 55 -1.41 4.41 -4.34
C ASP A 55 -0.42 3.66 -3.45
N ARG A 56 -0.87 3.40 -2.21
CA ARG A 56 -0.03 2.90 -1.11
C ARG A 56 0.14 1.38 -1.12
N THR A 57 -0.65 0.69 -1.93
CA THR A 57 -0.66 -0.76 -2.01
C THR A 57 -0.62 -1.23 -3.46
N ASN A 58 -0.24 -2.48 -3.64
CA ASN A 58 -0.22 -3.19 -4.91
C ASN A 58 -1.63 -3.62 -5.40
N ASN A 59 -2.73 -3.08 -4.84
CA ASN A 59 -4.11 -3.51 -5.14
C ASN A 59 -4.42 -3.49 -6.65
N PHE A 60 -3.87 -2.54 -7.40
CA PHE A 60 -4.04 -2.49 -8.86
C PHE A 60 -3.38 -3.68 -9.55
N CYS A 61 -2.15 -4.01 -9.15
CA CYS A 61 -1.42 -5.17 -9.65
C CYS A 61 -2.12 -6.48 -9.27
N GLU A 62 -2.58 -6.61 -8.02
CA GLU A 62 -3.35 -7.77 -7.55
C GLU A 62 -4.67 -7.92 -8.31
N GLY A 63 -5.41 -6.82 -8.48
CA GLY A 63 -6.66 -6.80 -9.24
C GLY A 63 -6.46 -7.16 -10.71
N TYR A 64 -5.38 -6.65 -11.33
CA TYR A 64 -4.99 -7.04 -12.68
C TYR A 64 -4.64 -8.52 -12.76
N ASN A 65 -3.75 -9.01 -11.90
CA ASN A 65 -3.31 -10.41 -11.87
C ASN A 65 -4.48 -11.36 -11.67
N ASN A 66 -5.42 -11.04 -10.77
CA ASN A 66 -6.62 -11.83 -10.53
C ASN A 66 -7.52 -11.89 -11.78
N ARG A 67 -7.80 -10.73 -12.38
CA ARG A 67 -8.59 -10.64 -13.61
C ARG A 67 -7.93 -11.41 -14.76
N PHE A 68 -6.64 -11.23 -14.95
CA PHE A 68 -5.87 -11.88 -16.01
C PHE A 68 -5.83 -13.39 -15.82
N THR A 69 -5.62 -13.86 -14.58
CA THR A 69 -5.67 -15.29 -14.22
C THR A 69 -7.05 -15.89 -14.50
N THR A 70 -8.11 -15.15 -14.17
CA THR A 70 -9.49 -15.57 -14.50
C THR A 70 -9.70 -15.66 -16.02
N ARG A 71 -9.14 -14.72 -16.80
CA ARG A 71 -9.21 -14.75 -18.28
C ARG A 71 -8.41 -15.91 -18.88
N LEU A 72 -7.26 -16.26 -18.29
CA LEU A 72 -6.48 -17.41 -18.72
C LEU A 72 -7.25 -18.73 -18.50
N ASN A 73 -8.11 -18.78 -17.48
CA ASN A 73 -8.95 -19.92 -17.12
C ASN A 73 -8.20 -21.27 -17.03
N LYS A 74 -6.90 -21.21 -16.69
CA LYS A 74 -6.00 -22.35 -16.53
C LYS A 74 -4.94 -22.04 -15.48
N LYS A 75 -4.62 -23.02 -14.63
CA LYS A 75 -3.57 -22.90 -13.61
C LYS A 75 -2.16 -22.85 -14.22
N HIS A 76 -1.93 -23.58 -15.32
CA HIS A 76 -0.65 -23.66 -16.02
C HIS A 76 -0.88 -23.54 -17.54
N PRO A 77 -1.13 -22.33 -18.08
CA PRO A 77 -1.28 -22.13 -19.51
C PRO A 77 0.05 -22.36 -20.23
N ASN A 78 0.01 -23.02 -21.40
CA ASN A 78 1.18 -23.06 -22.27
C ASN A 78 1.42 -21.68 -22.92
N ILE A 79 2.59 -21.53 -23.56
CA ILE A 79 3.01 -20.24 -24.14
C ILE A 79 2.02 -19.68 -25.17
N TRP A 80 1.39 -20.54 -25.98
CA TRP A 80 0.42 -20.10 -26.99
C TRP A 80 -0.87 -19.58 -26.38
N ILE A 81 -1.39 -20.25 -25.36
CA ILE A 81 -2.57 -19.80 -24.60
C ILE A 81 -2.28 -18.46 -23.94
N PHE A 82 -1.08 -18.32 -23.37
CA PHE A 82 -0.64 -17.09 -22.72
C PHE A 82 -0.53 -15.91 -23.72
N ILE A 83 0.14 -16.11 -24.87
CA ILE A 83 0.24 -15.10 -25.92
C ILE A 83 -1.14 -14.66 -26.41
N ASN A 84 -2.03 -15.61 -26.68
CA ASN A 84 -3.39 -15.31 -27.13
C ASN A 84 -4.18 -14.50 -26.08
N ALA A 85 -3.98 -14.80 -24.79
CA ALA A 85 -4.61 -14.05 -23.71
C ALA A 85 -4.06 -12.60 -23.62
N ILE A 86 -2.75 -12.41 -23.79
CA ILE A 86 -2.13 -11.07 -23.84
C ILE A 86 -2.67 -10.27 -25.03
N GLN A 87 -2.80 -10.86 -26.21
CA GLN A 87 -3.34 -10.15 -27.38
C GLN A 87 -4.78 -9.66 -27.13
N LYS A 88 -5.63 -10.50 -26.52
CA LYS A 88 -7.00 -10.12 -26.12
C LYS A 88 -7.02 -9.06 -25.03
N GLU A 89 -6.08 -9.14 -24.09
CA GLU A 89 -5.89 -8.14 -23.02
C GLU A 89 -5.60 -6.76 -23.63
N ILE A 90 -4.64 -6.69 -24.54
CA ILE A 90 -4.26 -5.48 -25.28
C ILE A 90 -5.49 -4.91 -26.02
N GLN A 91 -6.21 -5.74 -26.79
CA GLN A 91 -7.42 -5.31 -27.49
C GLN A 91 -8.48 -4.72 -26.55
N THR A 92 -8.67 -5.34 -25.37
CA THR A 92 -9.60 -4.84 -24.36
C THR A 92 -9.18 -3.47 -23.83
N VAL A 93 -7.88 -3.26 -23.59
CA VAL A 93 -7.34 -1.98 -23.14
C VAL A 93 -7.50 -0.90 -24.21
N HIS A 94 -7.19 -1.20 -25.48
CA HIS A 94 -7.43 -0.27 -26.58
C HIS A 94 -8.90 0.13 -26.70
N HIS A 95 -9.82 -0.83 -26.54
CA HIS A 95 -11.24 -0.55 -26.55
C HIS A 95 -11.65 0.37 -25.38
N LEU A 96 -11.14 0.13 -24.18
CA LEU A 96 -11.38 1.00 -23.03
C LEU A 96 -10.87 2.43 -23.26
N ILE A 97 -9.65 2.58 -23.82
CA ILE A 97 -9.08 3.89 -24.16
C ILE A 97 -9.98 4.60 -25.18
N PHE A 98 -10.41 3.89 -26.22
CA PHE A 98 -11.32 4.45 -27.23
C PHE A 98 -12.63 4.92 -26.60
N GLN A 99 -13.25 4.10 -25.75
CA GLN A 99 -14.47 4.47 -25.02
C GLN A 99 -14.28 5.74 -24.18
N ILE A 100 -13.16 5.85 -23.45
CA ILE A 100 -12.83 7.04 -22.66
C ILE A 100 -12.67 8.26 -23.56
N ASN A 101 -11.99 8.13 -24.71
CA ASN A 101 -11.84 9.20 -25.70
C ASN A 101 -13.18 9.63 -26.30
N CYS A 102 -14.15 8.72 -26.40
CA CYS A 102 -15.53 9.02 -26.79
C CYS A 102 -16.39 9.62 -25.65
N GLY A 103 -15.81 9.93 -24.50
CA GLY A 103 -16.50 10.59 -23.39
C GLY A 103 -17.08 9.66 -22.33
N MET A 104 -16.83 8.34 -22.40
CA MET A 104 -17.17 7.46 -21.27
C MET A 104 -16.34 7.82 -20.04
N LYS A 105 -17.02 7.90 -18.90
CA LYS A 105 -16.34 8.17 -17.62
C LYS A 105 -15.83 6.86 -17.01
N PRO A 106 -14.57 6.80 -16.57
CA PRO A 106 -14.06 5.62 -15.89
C PRO A 106 -14.77 5.41 -14.55
N ARG A 107 -14.70 4.17 -14.05
CA ARG A 107 -15.28 3.81 -12.76
C ARG A 107 -14.69 4.67 -11.65
N THR A 108 -15.54 5.34 -10.88
CA THR A 108 -15.10 6.16 -9.75
C THR A 108 -14.72 5.30 -8.54
N LYS A 109 -13.76 5.78 -7.73
CA LYS A 109 -13.45 5.21 -6.41
C LYS A 109 -14.73 5.04 -5.57
N ARG A 110 -14.79 3.96 -4.80
CA ARG A 110 -15.92 3.68 -3.89
C ARG A 110 -16.01 4.79 -2.81
N PRO A 111 -17.21 5.18 -2.36
CA PRO A 111 -17.38 6.22 -1.35
C PRO A 111 -16.57 5.98 -0.07
N LYS A 112 -16.57 4.74 0.45
CA LYS A 112 -15.78 4.36 1.63
C LYS A 112 -14.28 4.66 1.46
N SER A 113 -13.71 4.35 0.30
CA SER A 113 -12.30 4.63 -0.02
C SER A 113 -12.01 6.12 -0.07
N LYS A 114 -12.95 6.92 -0.62
CA LYS A 114 -12.81 8.39 -0.64
C LYS A 114 -12.80 8.98 0.77
N ILE A 115 -13.66 8.46 1.67
CA ILE A 115 -13.71 8.90 3.07
C ILE A 115 -12.41 8.56 3.79
N ALA A 116 -11.86 7.35 3.58
CA ALA A 116 -10.58 6.96 4.16
C ALA A 116 -9.43 7.83 3.64
N ASP A 117 -9.37 8.08 2.32
CA ASP A 117 -8.38 8.97 1.70
C ASP A 117 -8.45 10.38 2.29
N GLN A 118 -9.67 10.90 2.48
CA GLN A 118 -9.92 12.24 3.03
C GLN A 118 -9.48 12.34 4.50
N ARG A 119 -9.85 11.38 5.35
CA ARG A 119 -9.42 11.35 6.76
C ARG A 119 -7.90 11.29 6.89
N MET A 120 -7.25 10.51 6.04
CA MET A 120 -5.80 10.39 6.04
C MET A 120 -5.12 11.69 5.59
N LYS A 121 -5.71 12.39 4.63
CA LYS A 121 -5.25 13.73 4.22
C LYS A 121 -5.37 14.73 5.37
N GLU A 122 -6.51 14.75 6.07
CA GLU A 122 -6.72 15.61 7.24
C GLU A 122 -5.71 15.32 8.36
N LEU A 123 -5.38 14.04 8.60
CA LEU A 123 -4.35 13.66 9.56
C LEU A 123 -2.97 14.20 9.18
N TYR A 124 -2.59 14.09 7.90
CA TYR A 124 -1.33 14.65 7.42
C TYR A 124 -1.32 16.18 7.49
N GLU A 125 -2.42 16.86 7.22
CA GLU A 125 -2.52 18.32 7.38
C GLU A 125 -2.36 18.75 8.85
N ARG A 126 -2.90 17.99 9.80
CA ARG A 126 -2.69 18.23 11.25
C ARG A 126 -1.23 18.06 11.64
N PHE A 127 -0.57 17.03 11.11
CA PHE A 127 0.86 16.80 11.31
C PHE A 127 1.71 17.93 10.74
N ASP A 128 1.44 18.35 9.51
CA ASP A 128 2.17 19.45 8.85
C ASP A 128 2.02 20.78 9.62
N LYS A 129 0.87 21.00 10.26
CA LYS A 129 0.61 22.13 11.16
C LYS A 129 1.22 21.99 12.56
N LYS A 130 1.98 20.91 12.82
CA LYS A 130 2.58 20.58 14.12
C LYS A 130 1.57 20.47 15.26
N GLN A 131 0.34 20.06 14.96
CA GLN A 131 -0.71 19.88 15.96
C GLN A 131 -0.66 18.50 16.63
N ILE A 132 0.03 17.55 16.01
CA ILE A 132 0.23 16.19 16.49
C ILE A 132 1.71 15.83 16.39
N ASP A 133 2.20 15.01 17.30
CA ASP A 133 3.58 14.54 17.28
C ASP A 133 3.75 13.28 16.39
N PRO A 134 4.99 12.86 16.07
CA PRO A 134 5.23 11.66 15.25
C PRO A 134 4.72 10.35 15.86
N GLN A 135 4.68 10.22 17.19
CA GLN A 135 4.18 9.01 17.87
C GLN A 135 2.65 8.94 17.78
N GLU A 136 1.96 10.06 18.01
CA GLU A 136 0.52 10.22 17.84
C GLU A 136 0.12 9.96 16.38
N LEU A 137 0.89 10.48 15.42
CA LEU A 137 0.70 10.18 14.00
C LEU A 137 0.78 8.67 13.73
N LEU A 138 1.83 8.00 14.21
CA LEU A 138 2.00 6.55 14.01
C LEU A 138 0.84 5.75 14.62
N LYS A 139 0.40 6.14 15.82
CA LYS A 139 -0.71 5.51 16.53
C LYS A 139 -2.02 5.66 15.76
N GLU A 140 -2.35 6.87 15.32
CA GLU A 140 -3.54 7.12 14.50
C GLU A 140 -3.51 6.32 13.19
N LEU A 141 -2.36 6.31 12.49
CA LEU A 141 -2.17 5.53 11.27
C LEU A 141 -2.30 4.01 11.50
N SER A 142 -1.94 3.51 12.67
CA SER A 142 -2.12 2.08 13.01
C SER A 142 -3.58 1.66 12.97
N PHE A 143 -4.50 2.51 13.41
CA PHE A 143 -5.94 2.24 13.34
C PHE A 143 -6.45 2.21 11.90
N PHE A 144 -5.92 3.05 11.01
CA PHE A 144 -6.25 3.01 9.59
C PHE A 144 -5.81 1.69 8.94
N VAL A 145 -4.62 1.21 9.27
CA VAL A 145 -4.08 -0.06 8.76
C VAL A 145 -4.88 -1.25 9.29
N ALA A 146 -5.29 -1.23 10.57
CA ALA A 146 -6.07 -2.29 11.18
C ALA A 146 -7.53 -2.35 10.67
N SER A 147 -8.13 -1.19 10.39
CA SER A 147 -9.53 -1.07 9.94
C SER A 147 -9.73 -1.32 8.43
N GLY A 148 -8.65 -1.49 7.67
CA GLY A 148 -8.67 -1.63 6.21
C GLY A 148 -8.88 -3.06 5.70
N LYS A 149 -9.11 -4.05 6.57
CA LYS A 149 -9.39 -5.45 6.22
C LYS A 149 -10.88 -5.77 6.29
#